data_AF-D8G3Q7-F1
#
_entry.id   AF-D8G3Q7-F1
#
_cell.length_a   1.000
_cell.length_b   1.000
_cell.length_c   1.000
_cell.angle_alpha   90.00
_cell.angle_beta   90.00
_cell.angle_gamma   90.00
#
_symmetry.space_group_name_H-M   'P 1'
#
loop_
_entity.id
_entity.type
_entity.pdbx_description
1 polymer ?
#
loop_
_entity_poly.entity_id
_entity_poly.type
_entity_poly.pdbx_seq_one_letter_code
_entity_poly.pdbx_strand_id
1 'polypeptide(L)'
;MQVVVAGMALAASRSCGVMLAGGTQMLAVYALIEAIAREYSLLWHPQQIVVGTTRWVAEDPTGDTVGLAQDVGPVPLLATQLSFASSRYRQLQAYEQGYVKEGVGAGGCAIASHLTQDWNQNQLQEAIEALAKRYQKL
;
A
#
# COMPACT_ATOMS: atom_id res chain seq x y z
N MET A 1 -5.36 -7.10 13.57
CA MET A 1 -5.60 -6.16 12.45
C MET A 1 -6.35 -6.84 11.30
N GLN A 2 -5.86 -7.96 10.74
CA GLN A 2 -6.39 -8.55 9.50
C GLN A 2 -7.92 -8.76 9.46
N VAL A 3 -8.52 -9.40 10.47
CA VAL A 3 -9.97 -9.66 10.51
C VAL A 3 -10.80 -8.37 10.47
N VAL A 4 -10.34 -7.32 11.15
CA VAL A 4 -11.03 -6.02 11.18
C VAL A 4 -11.00 -5.37 9.79
N VAL A 5 -9.81 -5.31 9.17
CA VAL A 5 -9.67 -4.73 7.82
C VAL A 5 -10.43 -5.56 6.79
N ALA A 6 -10.39 -6.88 6.88
CA ALA A 6 -11.15 -7.77 5.99
C ALA A 6 -12.65 -7.50 6.08
N GLY A 7 -13.22 -7.44 7.30
CA GLY A 7 -14.64 -7.14 7.48
C GLY A 7 -15.04 -5.77 6.93
N MET A 8 -14.23 -4.73 7.19
CA MET A 8 -14.47 -3.38 6.67
C MET A 8 -14.41 -3.32 5.15
N ALA A 9 -13.36 -3.89 4.54
CA ALA A 9 -13.17 -3.90 3.09
C ALA A 9 -14.24 -4.73 2.37
N LEU A 10 -14.60 -5.90 2.93
CA LEU A 10 -15.67 -6.76 2.41
C LEU A 10 -16.99 -5.98 2.36
N ALA A 11 -17.36 -5.30 3.46
CA ALA A 11 -18.57 -4.50 3.51
C ALA A 11 -18.53 -3.29 2.56
N ALA A 12 -17.43 -2.52 2.58
CA ALA A 12 -17.27 -1.32 1.76
C ALA A 12 -17.23 -1.62 0.26
N SER A 13 -16.68 -2.77 -0.17
CA SER A 13 -16.62 -3.17 -1.58
C SER A 13 -17.99 -3.24 -2.27
N ARG A 14 -19.07 -3.36 -1.49
CA ARG A 14 -20.45 -3.39 -1.99
C ARG A 14 -20.97 -2.03 -2.44
N SER A 15 -20.32 -0.95 -2.02
CA SER A 15 -20.78 0.43 -2.26
C SER A 15 -19.71 1.36 -2.82
N CYS A 16 -18.42 1.08 -2.62
CA CYS A 16 -17.33 1.90 -3.15
C CYS A 16 -16.03 1.12 -3.38
N GLY A 17 -15.10 1.78 -4.08
CA GLY A 17 -13.74 1.30 -4.24
C GLY A 17 -12.95 1.35 -2.92
N VAL A 18 -12.14 0.32 -2.68
CA VAL A 18 -11.32 0.14 -1.48
C VAL A 18 -9.87 -0.10 -1.90
N MET A 19 -8.96 0.71 -1.35
CA MET A 19 -7.53 0.46 -1.44
C MET A 19 -7.03 -0.12 -0.12
N LEU A 20 -6.62 -1.39 -0.14
CA LEU A 20 -5.90 -2.02 0.96
C LEU A 20 -4.46 -1.50 0.96
N ALA A 21 -4.21 -0.46 1.75
CA ALA A 21 -2.93 0.26 1.78
C ALA A 21 -1.88 -0.46 2.63
N GLY A 22 -0.93 -1.11 1.98
CA GLY A 22 0.19 -1.83 2.61
C GLY A 22 0.77 -2.91 1.71
N GLY A 23 1.81 -3.59 2.21
CA GLY A 23 2.55 -4.61 1.48
C GLY A 23 1.91 -6.00 1.53
N THR A 24 2.74 -7.04 1.65
CA THR A 24 2.30 -8.45 1.71
C THR A 24 1.23 -8.73 2.77
N GLN A 25 1.20 -7.95 3.85
CA GLN A 25 0.15 -8.00 4.87
C GLN A 25 -1.25 -7.78 4.29
N MET A 26 -1.40 -6.92 3.28
CA MET A 26 -2.69 -6.63 2.63
C MET A 26 -3.09 -7.68 1.62
N LEU A 27 -2.13 -8.43 1.03
CA LEU A 27 -2.44 -9.62 0.23
C LEU A 27 -3.07 -10.71 1.09
N ALA A 28 -2.56 -10.92 2.31
CA ALA A 28 -3.17 -11.84 3.27
C ALA A 28 -4.57 -11.38 3.71
N VAL A 29 -4.81 -10.07 3.84
CA VAL A 29 -6.15 -9.52 4.09
C VAL A 29 -7.08 -9.79 2.90
N TYR A 30 -6.62 -9.59 1.66
CA TYR A 30 -7.42 -9.88 0.47
C TYR A 30 -7.83 -11.36 0.43
N ALA A 31 -6.88 -12.28 0.64
CA ALA A 31 -7.17 -13.71 0.72
C ALA A 31 -8.19 -14.04 1.82
N LEU A 32 -8.09 -13.38 2.99
CA LEU A 32 -9.03 -13.56 4.08
C LEU A 32 -10.44 -13.06 3.74
N ILE A 33 -10.56 -11.93 3.02
CA ILE A 33 -11.85 -11.42 2.52
C ILE A 33 -12.52 -12.48 1.64
N GLU A 34 -11.79 -13.03 0.68
CA GLU A 34 -12.30 -14.06 -0.23
C GLU A 34 -12.74 -15.32 0.53
N ALA A 35 -11.92 -15.79 1.49
CA ALA A 35 -12.24 -16.94 2.30
C ALA A 35 -13.52 -16.73 3.14
N ILE A 36 -13.65 -15.57 3.80
CA ILE A 36 -14.85 -15.22 4.59
C ILE A 36 -16.08 -15.12 3.69
N ALA A 37 -15.96 -14.45 2.55
CA ALA A 37 -17.06 -14.28 1.61
C ALA A 37 -17.56 -15.62 1.09
N ARG A 38 -16.65 -16.55 0.78
CA ARG A 38 -16.98 -17.91 0.34
C ARG A 38 -17.63 -18.73 1.44
N GLU A 39 -17.02 -18.78 2.63
CA GLU A 39 -17.51 -19.58 3.77
C GLU A 39 -18.93 -19.20 4.17
N TYR A 40 -19.21 -17.91 4.27
CA TYR A 40 -20.51 -17.40 4.73
C TYR A 40 -21.44 -16.98 3.58
N SER A 41 -21.08 -17.27 2.32
CA SER A 41 -21.85 -16.88 1.14
C SER A 41 -22.21 -15.38 1.11
N LEU A 42 -21.27 -14.53 1.50
CA LEU A 42 -21.48 -13.08 1.55
C LEU A 42 -21.21 -12.45 0.19
N LEU A 43 -22.07 -11.52 -0.21
CA LEU A 43 -21.82 -10.67 -1.37
C LEU A 43 -20.58 -9.79 -1.13
N TRP A 44 -19.73 -9.67 -2.15
CA TRP A 44 -18.63 -8.71 -2.22
C TRP A 44 -18.26 -8.48 -3.70
N HIS A 45 -17.52 -7.40 -3.99
CA HIS A 45 -17.07 -7.08 -5.34
C HIS A 45 -15.54 -7.01 -5.39
N PRO A 46 -14.84 -8.10 -5.79
CA PRO A 46 -13.38 -8.11 -5.83
C PRO A 46 -12.79 -7.03 -6.76
N GLN A 47 -13.52 -6.64 -7.82
CA GLN A 47 -13.12 -5.58 -8.74
C GLN A 47 -13.09 -4.19 -8.09
N GLN A 48 -13.74 -4.03 -6.92
CA GLN A 48 -13.72 -2.80 -6.13
C GLN A 48 -12.55 -2.77 -5.14
N ILE A 49 -11.74 -3.84 -5.05
CA ILE A 49 -10.63 -3.91 -4.08
C ILE A 49 -9.30 -3.99 -4.83
N VAL A 50 -8.39 -3.09 -4.46
CA VAL A 50 -7.01 -3.05 -4.94
C VAL A 50 -6.05 -3.04 -3.76
N VAL A 51 -4.88 -3.66 -3.91
CA VAL A 51 -3.78 -3.53 -2.95
C VAL A 51 -2.85 -2.41 -3.41
N GLY A 52 -2.65 -1.41 -2.56
CA GLY A 52 -1.77 -0.27 -2.84
C GLY A 52 -0.55 -0.31 -1.93
N THR A 53 0.64 -0.44 -2.52
CA THR A 53 1.92 -0.57 -1.81
C THR A 53 2.96 0.42 -2.36
N THR A 54 4.17 0.40 -1.80
CA THR A 54 5.35 1.07 -2.36
C THR A 54 6.13 0.19 -3.34
N ARG A 55 6.89 0.81 -4.25
CA ARG A 55 7.89 0.11 -5.08
C ARG A 55 8.90 -0.69 -4.27
N TRP A 56 9.27 -0.20 -3.08
CA TRP A 56 10.25 -0.87 -2.23
C TRP A 56 9.80 -2.26 -1.76
N VAL A 57 8.49 -2.52 -1.73
CA VAL A 57 7.92 -3.85 -1.44
C VAL A 57 7.66 -4.65 -2.72
N ALA A 58 7.17 -3.99 -3.78
CA ALA A 58 6.84 -4.68 -5.02
C ALA A 58 8.08 -5.16 -5.80
N GLU A 59 9.18 -4.42 -5.70
CA GLU A 59 10.44 -4.66 -6.41
C GLU A 59 11.51 -5.30 -5.50
N ASP A 60 11.16 -5.68 -4.27
CA ASP A 60 12.09 -6.27 -3.31
C ASP A 60 12.58 -7.65 -3.77
N PRO A 61 13.87 -7.84 -4.11
CA PRO A 61 14.37 -9.12 -4.60
C PRO A 61 14.44 -10.20 -3.52
N THR A 62 14.32 -9.81 -2.24
CA THR A 62 14.29 -10.75 -1.11
C THR A 62 12.87 -11.19 -0.74
N GLY A 63 11.86 -10.57 -1.33
CA GLY A 63 10.46 -10.95 -1.24
C GLY A 63 9.91 -11.42 -2.59
N ASP A 64 8.65 -11.83 -2.60
CA ASP A 64 7.93 -12.17 -3.84
C ASP A 64 6.49 -11.64 -3.77
N THR A 65 6.36 -10.33 -3.62
CA THR A 65 5.04 -9.68 -3.46
C THR A 65 4.16 -9.89 -4.70
N VAL A 66 4.77 -9.86 -5.90
CA VAL A 66 4.04 -10.05 -7.17
C VAL A 66 3.63 -11.51 -7.35
N GLY A 67 4.51 -12.48 -7.08
CA GLY A 67 4.16 -13.90 -7.10
C GLY A 67 3.11 -14.23 -6.06
N LEU A 68 3.24 -13.72 -4.83
CA LEU A 68 2.22 -13.91 -3.80
C LEU A 68 0.87 -13.32 -4.19
N ALA A 69 0.86 -12.16 -4.87
CA ALA A 69 -0.38 -11.60 -5.38
C ALA A 69 -1.03 -12.56 -6.36
N GLN A 70 -0.27 -13.09 -7.33
CA GLN A 70 -0.73 -14.07 -8.32
C GLN A 70 -1.23 -15.38 -7.69
N ASP A 71 -0.55 -15.88 -6.66
CA ASP A 71 -0.91 -17.10 -5.92
C ASP A 71 -2.24 -16.97 -5.17
N VAL A 72 -2.51 -15.80 -4.58
CA VAL A 72 -3.80 -15.51 -3.94
C VAL A 72 -4.91 -15.44 -4.99
N GLY A 73 -4.61 -14.88 -6.17
CA GLY A 73 -5.53 -14.75 -7.30
C GLY A 73 -5.11 -13.58 -8.19
N PRO A 74 -5.89 -13.16 -9.20
CA PRO A 74 -5.56 -11.95 -9.96
C PRO A 74 -5.87 -10.68 -9.14
N VAL A 75 -5.23 -10.52 -7.97
CA VAL A 75 -5.36 -9.37 -7.09
C VAL A 75 -4.80 -8.13 -7.81
N PRO A 76 -5.60 -7.07 -8.01
CA PRO A 76 -5.08 -5.82 -8.54
C PRO A 76 -4.04 -5.25 -7.55
N LEU A 77 -2.79 -5.16 -7.98
CA LEU A 77 -1.67 -4.64 -7.19
C LEU A 77 -1.12 -3.38 -7.83
N LEU A 78 -1.10 -2.28 -7.07
CA LEU A 78 -0.51 -1.00 -7.47
C LEU A 78 0.66 -0.68 -6.56
N ALA A 79 1.79 -0.30 -7.16
CA ALA A 79 2.95 0.20 -6.44
C ALA A 79 3.17 1.67 -6.78
N THR A 80 3.31 2.53 -5.76
CA THR A 80 3.77 3.89 -6.00
C THR A 80 5.24 3.90 -6.39
N GLN A 81 5.61 4.74 -7.35
CA GLN A 81 7.00 5.00 -7.74
C GLN A 81 7.69 6.02 -6.82
N LEU A 82 7.17 6.23 -5.60
CA LEU A 82 7.81 7.05 -4.57
C LEU A 82 9.27 6.66 -4.40
N SER A 83 10.15 7.65 -4.43
CA SER A 83 11.59 7.49 -4.20
C SER A 83 12.11 8.51 -3.18
N PHE A 84 13.15 8.15 -2.46
CA PHE A 84 13.97 9.01 -1.62
C PHE A 84 15.43 9.04 -2.07
N ALA A 85 15.74 8.58 -3.29
CA ALA A 85 17.10 8.60 -3.85
C ALA A 85 17.69 10.02 -3.90
N SER A 86 16.85 11.02 -4.19
CA SER A 86 17.19 12.44 -4.19
C SER A 86 16.97 13.14 -2.84
N SER A 87 16.64 12.40 -1.77
CA SER A 87 16.37 13.03 -0.47
C SER A 87 17.63 13.63 0.14
N ARG A 88 17.51 14.76 0.84
CA ARG A 88 18.63 15.33 1.62
C ARG A 88 18.89 14.63 2.96
N TYR A 89 17.95 13.79 3.42
CA TYR A 89 18.05 13.10 4.70
C TYR A 89 18.49 11.65 4.49
N ARG A 90 19.62 11.26 5.07
CA ARG A 90 20.14 9.89 4.94
C ARG A 90 19.18 8.83 5.47
N GLN A 91 18.36 9.17 6.47
CA GLN A 91 17.36 8.26 7.04
C GLN A 91 16.24 7.95 6.03
N LEU A 92 15.90 8.88 5.14
CA LEU A 92 14.94 8.65 4.06
C LEU A 92 15.60 7.86 2.92
N GLN A 93 16.84 8.22 2.56
CA GLN A 93 17.62 7.45 1.56
C GLN A 93 17.78 5.97 1.94
N ALA A 94 17.73 5.62 3.22
CA ALA A 94 17.78 4.23 3.67
C ALA A 94 16.65 3.36 3.10
N TYR A 95 15.50 3.93 2.72
CA TYR A 95 14.43 3.16 2.07
C TYR A 95 14.89 2.54 0.74
N GLU A 96 15.76 3.23 0.00
CA GLU A 96 16.36 2.74 -1.25
C GLU A 96 17.32 1.57 -1.04
N GLN A 97 17.74 1.33 0.20
CA GLN A 97 18.59 0.20 0.60
C GLN A 97 17.76 -0.95 1.18
N GLY A 98 16.42 -0.86 1.09
CA GLY A 98 15.51 -1.88 1.60
C GLY A 98 15.16 -1.75 3.08
N TYR A 99 15.44 -0.62 3.73
CA TYR A 99 14.97 -0.39 5.10
C TYR A 99 13.52 0.11 5.11
N VAL A 100 12.74 -0.35 6.10
CA VAL A 100 11.31 -0.02 6.31
C VAL A 100 10.38 -0.49 5.18
N LYS A 101 10.57 0.02 3.95
CA LYS A 101 9.82 -0.26 2.71
C LYS A 101 8.36 0.19 2.73
N GLU A 102 7.59 -0.13 3.76
CA GLU A 102 6.16 0.16 3.85
C GLU A 102 5.69 0.20 5.31
N GLY A 103 4.55 0.80 5.56
CA GLY A 103 3.89 0.82 6.86
C GLY A 103 2.91 1.97 6.96
N VAL A 104 1.95 1.86 7.90
CA VAL A 104 0.99 2.93 8.22
C VAL A 104 0.20 3.42 6.99
N GLY A 105 0.08 2.59 5.95
CA GLY A 105 -0.60 2.91 4.70
C GLY A 105 0.16 3.89 3.78
N ALA A 106 1.47 4.04 3.94
CA ALA A 106 2.26 5.04 3.20
C ALA A 106 2.16 4.88 1.68
N GLY A 107 2.27 3.66 1.16
CA GLY A 107 2.11 3.40 -0.28
C GLY A 107 0.75 3.83 -0.81
N GLY A 108 -0.32 3.42 -0.13
CA GLY A 108 -1.69 3.81 -0.50
C GLY A 108 -1.94 5.32 -0.42
N CYS A 109 -1.43 6.00 0.61
CA CYS A 109 -1.52 7.46 0.73
C CYS A 109 -0.75 8.17 -0.40
N ALA A 110 0.41 7.68 -0.78
CA ALA A 110 1.17 8.21 -1.91
C ALA A 110 0.40 8.07 -3.23
N ILE A 111 -0.17 6.88 -3.49
CA ILE A 111 -1.03 6.64 -4.67
C ILE A 111 -2.23 7.59 -4.64
N ALA A 112 -2.93 7.71 -3.51
CA ALA A 112 -4.09 8.58 -3.37
C ALA A 112 -3.73 10.05 -3.61
N SER A 113 -2.58 10.52 -3.11
CA SER A 113 -2.12 11.90 -3.35
C SER A 113 -1.90 12.18 -4.83
N HIS A 114 -1.36 11.21 -5.57
CA HIS A 114 -1.20 11.33 -7.02
C HIS A 114 -2.57 11.39 -7.72
N LEU A 115 -3.46 10.44 -7.41
CA LEU A 115 -4.75 10.33 -8.09
C LEU A 115 -5.74 11.46 -7.76
N THR A 116 -5.65 12.06 -6.58
CA THR A 116 -6.64 13.04 -6.10
C THR A 116 -6.14 14.48 -6.09
N GLN A 117 -4.82 14.69 -6.10
CA GLN A 117 -4.21 16.02 -6.02
C GLN A 117 -3.18 16.27 -7.13
N ASP A 118 -2.97 15.34 -8.07
CA ASP A 118 -1.94 15.40 -9.11
C ASP A 118 -0.52 15.65 -8.55
N TRP A 119 -0.25 15.13 -7.34
CA TRP A 119 1.07 15.25 -6.74
C TRP A 119 2.07 14.41 -7.54
N ASN A 120 3.17 15.05 -7.91
CA ASN A 120 4.33 14.37 -8.46
C ASN A 120 5.32 13.94 -7.38
N GLN A 121 6.31 13.15 -7.78
CA GLN A 121 7.39 12.65 -6.94
C GLN A 121 8.10 13.75 -6.13
N ASN A 122 8.41 14.89 -6.74
CA ASN A 122 9.14 15.97 -6.08
C ASN A 122 8.28 16.63 -4.99
N GLN A 123 7.01 16.93 -5.30
CA GLN A 123 6.09 17.54 -4.34
C GLN A 123 5.88 16.64 -3.11
N LEU A 124 5.67 15.34 -3.34
CA LEU A 124 5.49 14.38 -2.24
C LEU A 124 6.77 14.24 -1.40
N GLN A 125 7.95 14.13 -2.03
CA GLN A 125 9.23 14.08 -1.32
C GLN A 125 9.45 15.36 -0.49
N GLU A 126 9.24 16.55 -1.06
CA GLU A 126 9.41 17.82 -0.37
C GLU A 126 8.48 17.96 0.84
N ALA A 127 7.21 17.52 0.72
CA ALA A 127 6.26 17.52 1.81
C ALA A 127 6.70 16.58 2.96
N ILE A 128 7.17 15.38 2.62
CA ILE A 128 7.69 14.40 3.60
C ILE A 128 8.93 14.97 4.30
N GLU A 129 9.85 15.57 3.54
CA GLU A 129 11.06 16.21 4.08
C GLU A 129 10.75 17.39 5.00
N ALA A 130 9.76 18.22 4.66
CA ALA A 130 9.31 19.33 5.49
C ALA A 130 8.73 18.83 6.82
N LEU A 131 7.95 17.74 6.78
CA LEU A 131 7.44 17.08 7.99
C LEU A 131 8.57 16.46 8.82
N ALA A 132 9.51 15.75 8.18
CA ALA A 132 10.66 15.17 8.86
C ALA A 132 11.49 16.23 9.59
N LYS A 133 11.76 17.38 8.93
CA LYS A 133 12.42 18.53 9.55
C LYS A 133 11.68 19.03 10.79
N ARG A 134 10.34 19.18 10.68
CA ARG A 134 9.49 19.64 11.77
C ARG A 134 9.52 18.69 12.98
N TYR A 135 9.49 17.38 12.75
CA TYR A 135 9.47 16.38 13.82
C TYR A 135 10.84 16.08 14.42
N GLN A 136 11.93 16.29 13.69
CA GLN A 136 13.29 16.10 14.22
C GLN A 136 13.73 17.19 15.22
N LYS A 137 12.97 18.29 15.41
CA LYS A 137 13.38 19.46 16.21
C LYS A 137 14.85 19.84 15.97
N LEU A 138 15.17 20.19 14.72
CA LEU A 138 16.29 21.09 14.41
C LEU A 138 15.76 22.52 14.36
#